data_AF-A0A7X5DD85-F1
#
_entry.id   AF-A0A7X5DD85-F1
#
_cell.length_a   1.000
_cell.length_b   1.000
_cell.length_c   1.000
_cell.angle_alpha   90.00
_cell.angle_beta   90.00
_cell.angle_gamma   90.00
#
_symmetry.space_group_name_H-M   'P 1'
#
loop_
_entity.id
_entity.type
_entity.pdbx_description
1 polymer ?
#
loop_
_entity_poly.entity_id
_entity_poly.type
_entity_poly.pdbx_seq_one_letter_code
_entity_poly.pdbx_strand_id
1 'polypeptide(L)' 'MLLPNNIRPENSSYYIGGQIIGYLRSCGESSARLGDLVEWASSELGSSVSSALLALDWLYLIDAVTMETDGRILLCS' A
#
# COMPACT_ATOMS: atom_id res chain seq x y z
N MET A 1 7.63 -13.82 4.20
CA MET A 1 9.06 -14.06 3.91
C MET A 1 9.88 -13.16 4.83
N LEU A 2 10.87 -13.68 5.55
CA LEU A 2 11.74 -12.85 6.40
C LEU A 2 12.61 -11.97 5.49
N LEU A 3 12.68 -10.66 5.76
CA LEU A 3 13.53 -9.74 5.00
C LEU A 3 14.99 -10.16 5.18
N PRO A 4 15.77 -10.30 4.09
CA PRO A 4 17.20 -10.53 4.18
C PRO A 4 17.89 -9.38 4.92
N ASN A 5 18.92 -9.67 5.72
CA ASN A 5 19.62 -8.70 6.57
C ASN A 5 20.27 -7.51 5.82
N ASN A 6 20.33 -7.55 4.49
CA ASN A 6 20.88 -6.49 3.64
C ASN A 6 19.82 -5.62 2.95
N ILE A 7 18.53 -5.88 3.16
CA ILE A 7 17.45 -5.05 2.61
C ILE A 7 17.12 -3.94 3.59
N ARG A 8 17.23 -2.69 3.15
CA ARG A 8 16.66 -1.52 3.82
C ARG A 8 15.14 -1.71 3.88
N PRO A 9 14.54 -2.00 5.06
CA PRO A 9 13.15 -2.40 5.16
C PRO A 9 12.19 -1.41 4.51
N GLU A 10 12.51 -0.13 4.56
CA GLU A 10 11.76 0.97 3.96
C GLU A 10 11.52 0.82 2.44
N ASN A 11 12.37 0.08 1.73
CA ASN A 11 12.26 -0.13 0.28
C ASN A 11 11.56 -1.44 -0.08
N SER A 12 11.14 -2.23 0.91
CA SER A 12 10.50 -3.51 0.71
C SER A 12 9.01 -3.36 0.42
N SER A 13 8.48 -4.12 -0.54
CA SER A 13 7.04 -4.20 -0.79
C SER A 13 6.25 -4.63 0.44
N TYR A 14 6.83 -5.43 1.35
CA TYR A 14 6.19 -5.83 2.60
C TYR A 14 6.01 -4.67 3.57
N TYR A 15 7.03 -3.82 3.69
CA TYR A 15 6.97 -2.64 4.57
C TYR A 15 5.99 -1.63 3.99
N ILE A 16 6.14 -1.30 2.71
CA ILE A 16 5.25 -0.37 2.01
C ILE A 16 3.81 -0.87 2.07
N GLY A 17 3.56 -2.16 1.81
CA GLY A 17 2.23 -2.77 1.92
C GLY A 17 1.65 -2.68 3.33
N GLY A 18 2.45 -2.96 4.36
CA GLY A 18 2.01 -2.79 5.76
C GLY A 18 1.66 -1.35 6.11
N GLN A 19 2.45 -0.39 5.62
CA GLN A 19 2.18 1.04 5.79
C GLN A 19 0.90 1.45 5.04
N ILE A 20 0.69 0.96 3.82
CA ILE A 20 -0.56 1.16 3.04
C ILE A 20 -1.78 0.65 3.81
N ILE A 21 -1.71 -0.54 4.41
CA ILE A 21 -2.80 -1.05 5.26
C ILE A 21 -3.06 -0.11 6.43
N GLY A 22 -2.00 0.37 7.09
CA GLY A 22 -2.11 1.33 8.19
C GLY A 22 -2.77 2.65 7.76
N TYR A 23 -2.37 3.18 6.61
CA TYR A 23 -2.94 4.38 6.03
C TYR A 23 -4.42 4.20 5.71
N LEU A 24 -4.79 3.13 5.00
CA LEU A 24 -6.17 2.84 4.66
C LEU A 24 -7.03 2.72 5.92
N ARG A 25 -6.56 2.05 6.99
CA ARG A 25 -7.28 1.97 8.29
C ARG A 25 -7.48 3.34 8.96
N SER A 26 -6.59 4.29 8.70
CA SER A 26 -6.72 5.66 9.22
C SER A 26 -7.72 6.51 8.43
N CYS A 27 -8.03 6.11 7.19
CA CYS A 27 -9.07 6.71 6.38
C CYS A 27 -10.46 6.21 6.83
N GLY A 28 -11.48 7.06 6.70
CA GLY A 28 -12.82 6.80 7.25
C GLY A 28 -13.41 5.45 6.87
N GLU A 29 -13.68 5.22 5.58
CA GLU A 29 -14.27 3.97 5.07
C GLU A 29 -13.24 2.85 4.87
N SER A 30 -12.09 2.93 5.55
CA SER A 30 -10.93 2.05 5.28
C SER A 30 -10.51 2.04 3.81
N SER A 31 -10.68 3.20 3.15
CA SER A 31 -10.56 3.36 1.71
C SER A 31 -9.93 4.70 1.33
N ALA A 32 -9.25 4.70 0.19
CA ALA A 32 -8.66 5.91 -0.40
C ALA A 32 -8.68 5.82 -1.93
N ARG A 33 -8.66 6.96 -2.63
CA ARG A 33 -8.42 6.95 -4.08
C ARG A 33 -6.98 6.54 -4.36
N LEU A 34 -6.75 5.82 -5.46
CA LEU A 34 -5.40 5.42 -5.86
C LEU A 34 -4.43 6.60 -5.95
N GLY A 35 -4.87 7.74 -6.48
CA GLY A 35 -4.07 8.95 -6.57
C GLY A 35 -3.62 9.46 -5.19
N ASP A 36 -4.56 9.61 -4.27
CA ASP A 36 -4.30 10.09 -2.90
C ASP A 36 -3.35 9.14 -2.15
N LEU A 37 -3.52 7.82 -2.34
CA LEU A 37 -2.67 6.79 -1.75
C LEU A 37 -1.24 6.86 -2.29
N VAL A 38 -1.07 6.99 -3.60
CA VAL A 38 0.26 7.09 -4.24
C VAL A 38 0.95 8.40 -3.85
N GLU A 39 0.20 9.51 -3.76
CA GLU A 39 0.72 10.78 -3.26
C GLU A 39 1.19 10.67 -1.81
N TRP A 40 0.36 10.11 -0.93
CA TRP A 40 0.70 9.84 0.46
C TRP A 40 1.94 8.93 0.59
N ALA A 41 2.02 7.85 -0.20
CA ALA A 41 3.16 6.94 -0.17
C ALA A 41 4.45 7.63 -0.64
N SER A 42 4.35 8.60 -1.55
CA SER A 42 5.49 9.41 -1.98
C SER A 42 5.89 10.43 -0.91
N SER A 43 4.94 11.08 -0.24
CA SER A 43 5.23 12.14 0.73
C SER A 43 5.70 11.62 2.08
N GLU A 44 5.03 10.59 2.61
CA GLU A 44 5.27 10.09 3.97
C GLU A 44 6.31 8.97 4.02
N LEU A 45 6.34 8.11 2.99
CA LEU A 45 7.27 6.97 2.95
C LEU A 45 8.50 7.22 2.06
N GLY A 46 8.51 8.29 1.26
CA GLY A 46 9.55 8.53 0.25
C GLY A 46 9.60 7.45 -0.84
N SER A 47 8.50 6.71 -1.02
CA SER A 47 8.44 5.60 -1.97
C SER A 47 8.21 6.09 -3.40
N SER A 48 8.74 5.35 -4.38
CA SER A 48 8.41 5.60 -5.78
C SER A 48 6.98 5.13 -6.09
N VAL A 49 6.34 5.75 -7.08
CA VAL A 49 5.02 5.31 -7.58
C VAL A 49 5.03 3.82 -7.92
N SER A 50 6.07 3.35 -8.62
CA SER A 50 6.21 1.94 -8.98
C SER A 50 6.31 1.01 -7.77
N SER A 51 6.96 1.44 -6.70
CA SER A 51 7.06 0.66 -5.45
C SER A 51 5.72 0.59 -4.72
N ALA A 52 4.97 1.69 -4.68
CA ALA A 52 3.62 1.73 -4.10
C ALA A 52 2.63 0.85 -4.88
N LEU A 53 2.65 0.94 -6.22
CA LEU A 53 1.83 0.09 -7.09
C LEU A 53 2.20 -1.40 -6.95
N LEU A 54 3.49 -1.73 -6.90
CA LEU A 54 3.92 -3.12 -6.68
C LEU A 54 3.45 -3.65 -5.32
N ALA A 55 3.49 -2.83 -4.27
CA ALA A 55 2.95 -3.21 -2.97
C ALA A 55 1.42 -3.41 -3.01
N LEU A 56 0.69 -2.55 -3.73
CA LEU A 56 -0.75 -2.70 -3.94
C LEU A 56 -1.10 -3.97 -4.72
N ASP A 57 -0.36 -4.29 -5.78
CA ASP A 57 -0.54 -5.54 -6.54
C ASP A 57 -0.38 -6.75 -5.61
N TRP A 58 0.63 -6.72 -4.74
CA TRP A 58 0.83 -7.77 -3.75
C TRP A 58 -0.32 -7.87 -2.76
N LEU A 59 -0.81 -6.75 -2.23
CA LEU A 59 -1.95 -6.72 -1.32
C LEU A 59 -3.23 -7.23 -1.98
N TYR A 60 -3.44 -6.90 -3.25
CA TYR A 60 -4.57 -7.39 -4.03
C TYR A 60 -4.51 -8.90 -4.25
N LEU A 61 -3.33 -9.43 -4.62
CA LEU A 61 -3.14 -10.87 -4.85
C LEU A 61 -3.37 -11.72 -3.59
N ILE A 62 -3.16 -11.16 -2.41
CA ILE A 62 -3.41 -11.85 -1.13
C ILE A 62 -4.78 -11.53 -0.52
N ASP A 63 -5.65 -10.88 -1.29
CA ASP A 63 -7.01 -10.50 -0.88
C ASP A 63 -7.04 -9.59 0.36
N ALA A 64 -6.00 -8.77 0.56
CA ALA A 64 -5.93 -7.80 1.65
C ALA A 64 -6.56 -6.45 1.26
N VAL A 65 -6.58 -6.13 -0.04
CA VAL A 65 -7.27 -4.96 -0.59
C VAL A 65 -8.01 -5.33 -1.87
N THR A 66 -9.05 -4.56 -2.18
CA THR A 66 -9.75 -4.61 -3.47
C THR A 66 -9.81 -3.22 -4.09
N MET A 67 -10.09 -3.16 -5.39
CA MET A 67 -10.33 -1.91 -6.10
C MET A 67 -11.79 -1.84 -6.54
N GLU A 68 -12.47 -0.79 -6.12
CA GLU A 68 -13.83 -0.48 -6.52
C GLU A 68 -13.89 0.07 -7.94
N THR A 69 -15.09 0.02 -8.53
CA THR A 69 -15.33 0.50 -9.91
C THR A 69 -15.04 2.00 -10.10
N ASP A 70 -15.02 2.77 -9.01
CA ASP A 70 -14.70 4.20 -9.00
C ASP A 70 -13.20 4.51 -8.79
N GLY A 71 -12.35 3.46 -8.72
CA GLY A 71 -10.90 3.59 -8.57
C GLY A 71 -10.44 3.79 -7.12
N ARG A 72 -11.30 3.55 -6.12
CA ARG A 72 -10.89 3.49 -4.71
C ARG A 72 -10.29 2.14 -4.37
N ILE A 73 -9.26 2.18 -3.54
CA ILE A 73 -8.67 1.01 -2.90
C ILE A 73 -9.32 0.86 -1.52
N LEU A 74 -9.88 -0.31 -1.24
CA LEU A 74 -10.56 -0.65 0.01
C LEU A 74 -9.82 -1.80 0.70
N LEU A 75 -9.73 -1.75 2.03
CA LEU A 75 -9.30 -2.91 2.80
C LEU A 75 -10.37 -4.00 2.80
N CYS A 76 -9.95 -5.24 2.52
CA CYS A 76 -10.77 -6.42 2.70
C CYS A 76 -10.87 -6.77 4.20
N SER A 77 -11.99 -7.40 4.60
CA SER A 77 -12.29 -7.79 6.00
C SER A 77 -11.86 -9.22 6.30
#